data_AF-A0A386CAD5-F1
#
_entry.id   AF-A0A386CAD5-F1
#
_cell.length_a   1.000
_cell.length_b   1.000
_cell.length_c   1.000
_cell.angle_alpha   90.00
_cell.angle_beta   90.00
_cell.angle_gamma   90.00
#
_symmetry.space_group_name_H-M   'P 1'
#
loop_
_entity.id
_entity.type
_entity.pdbx_description
1 polymer ?
#
loop_
_entity_poly.entity_id
_entity_poly.type
_entity_poly.pdbx_seq_one_letter_code
_entity_poly.pdbx_strand_id
1 'polypeptide(L)'
;MTLEGAPHIKDKHLPVFDCANPCGRIGKRALSVDSHIEMMAAVQPFISGAISKTINMPNTATVKECGESYVKSWKLGLKANALYRDGSKLSQP
;
A
#
# COMPACT_ATOMS: atom_id res chain seq x y z
N MET A 1 -18.34 2.89 -1.45
CA MET A 1 -18.11 4.33 -1.68
C MET A 1 -16.74 4.47 -2.36
N THR A 2 -16.54 5.44 -3.23
CA THR A 2 -15.28 5.66 -3.97
C THR A 2 -14.88 7.13 -3.90
N LEU A 3 -13.62 7.46 -4.23
CA LEU A 3 -13.11 8.84 -4.21
C LEU A 3 -13.45 9.58 -5.50
N GLU A 4 -13.37 8.87 -6.62
CA GLU A 4 -13.65 9.38 -7.95
C GLU A 4 -15.13 9.80 -8.06
N GLY A 5 -15.37 11.08 -8.38
CA GLY A 5 -16.73 11.64 -8.46
C GLY A 5 -17.35 12.05 -7.12
N ALA A 6 -16.58 12.07 -6.03
CA ALA A 6 -17.07 12.62 -4.76
C ALA A 6 -17.40 14.13 -4.89
N PRO A 7 -18.56 14.60 -4.38
CA PRO A 7 -19.13 15.92 -4.71
C PRO A 7 -18.28 17.13 -4.26
N HIS A 8 -17.31 16.94 -3.37
CA HIS A 8 -16.48 18.02 -2.82
C HIS A 8 -14.98 17.83 -3.07
N ILE A 9 -14.59 16.78 -3.81
CA ILE A 9 -13.20 16.50 -4.15
C ILE A 9 -12.95 16.94 -5.59
N LYS A 10 -12.01 17.86 -5.77
CA LYS A 10 -11.53 18.23 -7.11
C LYS A 10 -10.59 17.14 -7.62
N ASP A 11 -10.57 16.89 -8.93
CA ASP A 11 -9.71 15.85 -9.53
C ASP A 11 -8.23 15.98 -9.14
N LYS A 12 -7.74 17.22 -9.07
CA LYS A 12 -6.36 17.50 -8.64
C LYS A 12 -6.04 17.10 -7.19
N HIS A 13 -7.05 16.90 -6.35
CA HIS A 13 -6.87 16.45 -4.97
C HIS A 13 -6.91 14.92 -4.85
N LEU A 14 -7.38 14.20 -5.86
CA LEU A 14 -7.50 12.73 -5.80
C LEU A 14 -6.19 12.04 -5.37
N PRO A 15 -4.99 12.43 -5.87
CA PRO A 15 -3.75 11.79 -5.44
C PRO A 15 -3.45 11.91 -3.94
N VAL A 16 -3.95 12.95 -3.28
CA VAL A 16 -3.76 13.15 -1.83
C VAL A 16 -4.58 12.15 -1.01
N PHE A 17 -5.69 11.68 -1.58
CA PHE A 17 -6.64 10.81 -0.89
C PHE A 17 -6.57 9.35 -1.34
N ASP A 18 -5.63 8.98 -2.22
CA ASP A 18 -5.52 7.60 -2.70
C ASP A 18 -5.40 6.61 -1.53
N CYS A 19 -6.24 5.58 -1.56
CA CYS A 19 -6.30 4.53 -0.53
C CYS A 19 -5.31 3.40 -0.84
N ALA A 20 -5.08 2.52 0.14
CA ALA A 20 -4.21 1.34 -0.04
C ALA A 20 -4.74 0.32 -1.07
N ASN A 21 -6.05 0.33 -1.36
CA ASN A 21 -6.69 -0.49 -2.37
C ASN A 21 -7.72 0.33 -3.15
N PRO A 22 -8.11 -0.09 -4.37
CA PRO A 22 -9.23 0.52 -5.09
C PRO A 22 -10.50 0.49 -4.24
N CYS A 23 -11.16 1.64 -4.10
CA CYS A 23 -12.31 1.79 -3.22
C CYS A 23 -13.65 1.73 -3.98
N GLY A 24 -14.56 0.88 -3.49
CA GLY A 24 -15.90 0.75 -4.04
C GLY A 24 -15.94 0.05 -5.40
N ARG A 25 -17.11 0.08 -6.06
CA ARG A 25 -17.34 -0.68 -7.30
C ARG A 25 -16.65 -0.11 -8.54
N ILE A 26 -16.38 1.20 -8.55
CA ILE A 26 -15.88 1.91 -9.73
C ILE A 26 -14.51 2.56 -9.52
N GLY A 27 -13.98 2.54 -8.29
CA GLY A 27 -12.69 3.12 -7.97
C GLY A 27 -11.58 2.37 -8.68
N LYS A 28 -10.61 3.10 -9.21
CA LYS A 28 -9.48 2.53 -9.98
C LYS A 28 -8.14 2.89 -9.35
N ARG A 29 -8.09 3.98 -8.61
CA ARG A 29 -6.87 4.50 -8.01
C ARG A 29 -6.56 3.81 -6.69
N ALA A 30 -5.29 3.56 -6.47
CA ALA A 30 -4.74 3.06 -5.22
C ALA A 30 -3.26 3.42 -5.13
N LEU A 31 -2.73 3.46 -3.92
CA LEU A 31 -1.31 3.56 -3.66
C LEU A 31 -0.58 2.32 -4.21
N SER A 32 0.60 2.53 -4.80
CA SER A 32 1.44 1.43 -5.27
C SER A 32 2.13 0.72 -4.10
N VAL A 33 2.48 -0.56 -4.30
CA VAL A 33 3.32 -1.34 -3.36
C VAL A 33 4.60 -0.56 -3.01
N ASP A 34 5.22 0.05 -4.01
CA ASP A 34 6.44 0.84 -3.84
C ASP A 34 6.25 2.08 -3.00
N SER A 35 5.17 2.84 -3.21
CA SER A 35 4.88 4.05 -2.43
C SER A 35 4.76 3.74 -0.93
N HIS A 36 4.24 2.57 -0.59
CA HIS A 36 4.18 2.09 0.78
C HIS A 36 5.55 1.81 1.38
N ILE A 37 6.40 1.08 0.63
CA ILE A 37 7.75 0.70 1.08
C ILE A 37 8.62 1.94 1.24
N GLU A 38 8.58 2.85 0.27
CA GLU A 38 9.40 4.07 0.26
C GLU A 38 9.00 5.03 1.37
N MET A 39 7.70 5.19 1.63
CA MET A 39 7.22 5.99 2.76
C MET A 39 7.66 5.40 4.11
N MET A 40 7.53 4.07 4.29
CA MET A 40 8.04 3.42 5.49
C MET A 40 9.56 3.62 5.63
N ALA A 41 10.30 3.48 4.53
CA ALA A 41 11.76 3.60 4.53
C ALA A 41 12.22 5.02 4.88
N ALA A 42 11.53 6.04 4.37
CA ALA A 42 11.83 7.43 4.69
C ALA A 42 11.71 7.72 6.20
N VAL A 43 10.77 7.06 6.89
CA VAL A 43 10.52 7.26 8.33
C VAL A 43 11.37 6.32 9.20
N GLN A 44 11.77 5.16 8.70
CA GLN A 44 12.45 4.11 9.47
C GLN A 44 13.71 4.57 10.25
N PRO A 45 14.58 5.48 9.73
CA PRO A 45 15.72 5.99 10.48
C PRO A 45 15.37 6.72 11.78
N PHE A 46 14.15 7.26 11.88
CA PHE A 46 13.68 8.03 13.03
C PHE A 46 12.98 7.16 14.09
N ILE A 47 12.86 5.85 13.87
CA ILE A 47 12.16 4.92 14.76
C ILE A 47 13.12 3.82 15.23
N SER A 48 13.28 3.68 16.54
CA SER A 48 14.12 2.65 17.16
C SER A 48 13.57 1.24 16.93
N GLY A 49 12.25 1.07 16.99
CA GLY A 49 11.53 -0.16 16.63
C GLY A 49 11.20 -0.29 15.14
N ALA A 50 10.35 -1.26 14.82
CA ALA A 50 9.82 -1.47 13.47
C ALA A 50 8.46 -0.78 13.26
N ILE A 51 8.08 -0.55 12.01
CA ILE A 51 6.80 0.05 11.64
C ILE A 51 5.77 -1.05 11.39
N SER A 52 4.68 -1.06 12.16
CA SER A 52 3.56 -2.01 11.98
C SER A 52 2.58 -1.47 10.93
N LYS A 53 2.96 -1.56 9.66
CA LYS A 53 2.14 -1.14 8.52
C LYS A 53 2.05 -2.26 7.49
N THR A 54 0.84 -2.61 7.09
CA THR A 54 0.59 -3.63 6.06
C THR A 54 0.73 -3.04 4.66
N ILE A 55 1.56 -3.64 3.82
CA ILE A 55 1.70 -3.31 2.39
C ILE A 55 0.68 -4.15 1.60
N ASN A 56 -0.32 -3.46 1.06
CA ASN A 56 -1.36 -4.06 0.25
C ASN A 56 -0.84 -4.33 -1.17
N MET A 57 -1.07 -5.53 -1.65
CA MET A 57 -0.75 -5.97 -3.00
C MET A 57 -2.04 -6.42 -3.71
N PRO A 58 -2.16 -6.21 -5.02
CA PRO A 58 -3.31 -6.69 -5.77
C PRO A 58 -3.41 -8.22 -5.73
N ASN A 59 -4.61 -8.76 -5.94
CA ASN A 59 -4.83 -10.21 -5.98
C ASN A 59 -3.97 -10.91 -7.05
N THR A 60 -3.69 -10.20 -8.14
CA THR A 60 -2.84 -10.66 -9.25
C THR A 60 -1.35 -10.72 -8.91
N ALA A 61 -0.93 -10.23 -7.73
CA ALA A 61 0.47 -10.25 -7.34
C ALA A 61 1.00 -11.69 -7.26
N THR A 62 2.14 -11.89 -7.90
CA THR A 62 2.87 -13.14 -7.98
C THR A 62 3.78 -13.33 -6.78
N VAL A 63 4.19 -14.59 -6.54
CA VAL A 63 5.19 -14.91 -5.49
C VAL A 63 6.51 -14.16 -5.73
N LYS A 64 6.88 -13.96 -7.00
CA LYS A 64 8.08 -13.22 -7.39
C LYS A 64 7.99 -11.75 -6.94
N GLU A 65 6.87 -11.08 -7.22
CA GLU A 65 6.66 -9.69 -6.81
C GLU A 65 6.61 -9.53 -5.27
N CYS A 66 6.06 -10.51 -4.55
CA CYS A 66 6.13 -10.55 -3.09
C CYS A 66 7.60 -10.63 -2.61
N GLY A 67 8.40 -11.52 -3.20
CA GLY A 67 9.82 -11.66 -2.91
C GLY A 67 10.61 -10.38 -3.20
N GLU A 68 10.35 -9.76 -4.35
CA GLU A 68 10.96 -8.47 -4.73
C GLU A 68 10.62 -7.35 -3.74
N SER A 69 9.40 -7.33 -3.21
CA SER A 69 8.97 -6.37 -2.18
C SER A 69 9.75 -6.55 -0.87
N TYR A 70 9.98 -7.80 -0.44
CA TYR A 70 10.83 -8.10 0.71
C TYR A 70 12.29 -7.68 0.46
N VAL A 71 12.85 -8.00 -0.69
CA VAL A 71 14.22 -7.63 -1.06
C VAL A 71 14.39 -6.11 -1.10
N LYS A 72 13.45 -5.37 -1.70
CA LYS A 72 13.47 -3.91 -1.74
C LYS A 72 13.41 -3.32 -0.34
N SER A 73 12.53 -3.84 0.51
CA SER A 73 12.37 -3.39 1.91
C SER A 73 13.65 -3.58 2.71
N TRP A 74 14.29 -4.75 2.59
CA TRP A 74 15.58 -5.03 3.22
C TRP A 74 16.68 -4.08 2.73
N LYS A 75 16.80 -3.86 1.42
CA LYS A 75 17.77 -2.92 0.83
C LYS A 75 17.60 -1.48 1.33
N LEU A 76 16.37 -1.08 1.63
CA LEU A 76 16.02 0.24 2.16
C LEU A 76 16.11 0.33 3.70
N GLY A 77 16.55 -0.74 4.38
CA GLY A 77 16.76 -0.75 5.83
C GLY A 77 15.47 -0.90 6.66
N LEU A 78 14.36 -1.34 6.06
CA LEU A 78 13.14 -1.62 6.80
C LEU A 78 13.35 -2.78 7.78
N LYS A 79 12.95 -2.57 9.03
CA LYS A 79 13.09 -3.56 10.10
C LYS A 79 12.00 -4.64 10.07
N ALA A 80 10.85 -4.34 9.48
CA ALA A 80 9.76 -5.28 9.25
C ALA A 80 9.02 -4.95 7.95
N ASN A 81 8.50 -6.00 7.30
CA ASN A 81 7.61 -5.88 6.16
C ASN A 81 6.45 -6.87 6.34
N ALA A 82 5.23 -6.35 6.47
CA ALA A 82 4.01 -7.13 6.50
C ALA A 82 3.29 -6.97 5.15
N LEU A 83 3.31 -8.01 4.31
CA LEU A 83 2.56 -8.04 3.05
C LEU A 83 1.15 -8.57 3.27
N TYR A 84 0.19 -7.98 2.58
CA TYR A 84 -1.12 -8.57 2.38
C TYR A 84 -1.46 -8.56 0.89
N ARG A 85 -1.67 -9.76 0.33
CA ARG A 85 -2.15 -9.90 -1.04
C ARG A 85 -3.66 -10.00 -1.03
N ASP A 86 -4.32 -9.17 -1.82
CA ASP A 86 -5.78 -9.14 -1.86
C ASP A 86 -6.38 -10.53 -2.13
N GLY A 87 -7.44 -10.87 -1.39
CA GLY A 87 -8.06 -12.20 -1.40
C GLY A 87 -7.25 -13.32 -0.72
N SER A 88 -6.08 -13.07 -0.12
CA SER A 88 -5.32 -14.12 0.59
C SER A 88 -5.87 -14.45 1.99
N LYS A 89 -6.89 -13.73 2.45
CA LYS A 89 -7.63 -13.97 3.70
C LYS A 89 -9.13 -13.85 3.41
N LEU A 90 -9.93 -14.76 3.98
CA LEU A 90 -11.38 -14.87 3.75
C LEU A 90 -12.21 -13.66 4.22
N SER A 91 -11.66 -12.82 5.12
CA SER A 91 -12.26 -11.54 5.48
C SER A 91 -11.20 -10.50 5.82
N GLN A 92 -11.45 -9.27 5.37
CA GLN A 92 -10.85 -8.05 5.90
C GLN A 92 -11.91 -7.34 6.77
N PRO A 93 -11.55 -6.78 7.94
CA PRO A 93 -12.39 -5.80 8.62
C PRO A 93 -12.49 -4.50 7.80
#